data_AF-A0A946SV43-F1
#
_entry.id   AF-A0A946SV43-F1
#
_cell.length_a   1.000
_cell.length_b   1.000
_cell.length_c   1.000
_cell.angle_alpha   90.00
_cell.angle_beta   90.00
_cell.angle_gamma   90.00
#
_symmetry.space_group_name_H-M   'P 1'
#
loop_
_entity.id
_entity.type
_entity.pdbx_description
1 polymer ?
#
loop_
_entity_poly.entity_id
_entity_poly.type
_entity_poly.pdbx_seq_one_letter_code
_entity_poly.pdbx_strand_id
1 'polypeptide(L)'
;MKTPLRYEDTDRRDLRFDLLRGYALFAMTVDHLDTGPSWFYAISGRAQFYTSAAEGFYFISGVVLGIISARRGLGEATRSIMRRAWQLYLTVLGISLGFAVYGSLTQAAMWGRPPDDWSFESAAHFVAAVMLLRETFHDAQIIALYVVTMLAVPLAVWACHVGRGWLVLVVSAVVYVLGVFFRDLTDLPFAVEFHPATWQVLFFGGLTLGFHKDRVRGWVAAVPRPARIAVVSALFVAGLFFLWVHATEYAAIPDLRERLGERGHLLTPLRLLFIALYFAVFFLIAHLLWRSLHRALGWFLLPLGQNSLWTFTVHLALIDVALNVPIFRGSDSIWLGTLWHVVILGMLWATVKLRGGRGPEFRRRRVWVALGLVAAFVIVVTPFAGGERGEEREREDRWEEAHERGWRRWTAHAEIEPEEAEERLEDPHGEFMYLADDVHLTAFDDPEGSRFELVIHGEFMGMHPLGLADEDGIRRAEHVAHGRLLRVAILRGRWATIDLLPVEHD
;
A
#
# COMPACT_ATOMS: atom_id res chain seq x y z
N MET A 1 14.95 36.54 -21.04
CA MET A 1 13.61 35.89 -20.94
C MET A 1 13.53 35.10 -19.65
N LYS A 2 12.56 35.39 -18.76
CA LYS A 2 12.37 34.60 -17.53
C LYS A 2 11.77 33.25 -17.92
N THR A 3 12.52 32.15 -17.73
CA THR A 3 12.03 30.78 -17.94
C THR A 3 10.78 30.56 -17.08
N PRO A 4 9.65 30.09 -17.65
CA PRO A 4 8.40 29.96 -16.91
C PRO A 4 8.52 28.95 -15.77
N LEU A 5 7.74 29.18 -14.70
CA LEU A 5 7.63 28.25 -13.56
C LEU A 5 6.85 26.99 -13.94
N ARG A 6 5.89 27.12 -14.86
CA ARG A 6 5.02 26.04 -15.29
C ARG A 6 5.69 25.07 -16.26
N TYR A 7 5.15 23.86 -16.36
CA TYR A 7 5.55 22.87 -17.35
C TYR A 7 5.27 23.36 -18.77
N GLU A 8 6.25 23.24 -19.65
CA GLU A 8 6.10 23.45 -21.09
C GLU A 8 5.92 22.10 -21.78
N ASP A 9 4.82 21.94 -22.52
CA ASP A 9 4.57 20.71 -23.26
C ASP A 9 5.68 20.51 -24.30
N THR A 10 6.25 19.31 -24.31
CA THR A 10 7.20 18.87 -25.34
C THR A 10 6.56 17.75 -26.17
N ASP A 11 6.91 17.65 -27.45
CA ASP A 11 6.31 16.64 -28.34
C ASP A 11 6.63 15.18 -27.94
N ARG A 12 7.64 14.97 -27.09
CA ARG A 12 8.18 13.63 -26.78
C ARG A 12 7.40 12.92 -25.69
N ARG A 13 7.50 13.39 -24.45
CA ARG A 13 6.99 12.70 -23.24
C ARG A 13 6.67 13.72 -22.16
N ASP A 14 5.49 13.58 -21.58
CA ASP A 14 5.01 14.43 -20.49
C ASP A 14 5.62 13.96 -19.15
N LEU A 15 6.61 14.71 -18.66
CA LEU A 15 7.39 14.34 -17.48
C LEU A 15 6.61 14.53 -16.16
N ARG A 16 5.47 15.23 -16.19
CA ARG A 16 4.63 15.38 -14.98
C ARG A 16 4.10 14.03 -14.51
N PHE A 17 3.66 13.17 -15.43
CA PHE A 17 3.22 11.82 -15.09
C PHE A 17 4.37 10.93 -14.61
N ASP A 18 5.60 11.17 -15.06
CA ASP A 18 6.77 10.48 -14.51
C ASP A 18 7.05 10.93 -13.08
N LEU A 19 6.99 12.25 -12.82
CA LEU A 19 7.22 12.83 -11.50
C LEU A 19 6.19 12.30 -10.48
N LEU A 20 4.91 12.33 -10.83
CA LEU A 20 3.82 11.88 -9.96
C LEU A 20 3.88 10.36 -9.70
N ARG A 21 4.20 9.54 -10.73
CA ARG A 21 4.44 8.10 -10.51
C ARG A 21 5.66 7.86 -9.62
N GLY A 22 6.70 8.68 -9.75
CA GLY A 22 7.87 8.64 -8.87
C GLY A 22 7.52 8.98 -7.44
N TYR A 23 6.69 10.00 -7.22
CA TYR A 23 6.16 10.34 -5.90
C TYR A 23 5.32 9.22 -5.30
N ALA A 24 4.43 8.61 -6.08
CA ALA A 24 3.64 7.47 -5.60
C ALA A 24 4.53 6.28 -5.17
N LEU A 25 5.56 5.95 -5.94
CA LEU A 25 6.52 4.90 -5.56
C LEU A 25 7.32 5.26 -4.30
N PHE A 26 7.71 6.53 -4.17
CA PHE A 26 8.35 7.03 -2.95
C PHE A 26 7.41 6.92 -1.75
N ALA A 27 6.16 7.35 -1.88
CA ALA A 27 5.17 7.31 -0.79
C ALA A 27 4.85 5.87 -0.38
N MET A 28 4.61 4.97 -1.34
CA MET A 28 4.47 3.54 -1.05
C MET A 28 5.70 3.00 -0.31
N THR A 29 6.91 3.28 -0.80
CA THR A 29 8.13 2.81 -0.11
C THR A 29 8.21 3.33 1.32
N VAL A 30 7.92 4.61 1.58
CA VAL A 30 7.93 5.17 2.94
C VAL A 30 6.86 4.52 3.82
N ASP A 31 5.65 4.34 3.28
CA ASP A 31 4.51 3.86 4.07
C ASP A 31 4.61 2.38 4.45
N HIS A 32 5.36 1.57 3.69
CA HIS A 32 5.60 0.15 3.98
C HIS A 32 6.85 -0.09 4.84
N LEU A 33 7.66 0.94 5.11
CA LEU A 33 8.85 0.79 5.95
C LEU A 33 8.50 1.05 7.41
N ASP A 34 8.49 0.01 8.24
CA ASP A 34 8.36 0.16 9.68
C ASP A 34 9.74 0.31 10.36
N THR A 35 10.28 1.53 10.31
CA THR A 35 11.59 1.87 10.92
C THR A 35 11.46 2.77 12.16
N GLY A 36 10.26 2.82 12.76
CA GLY A 36 9.92 3.76 13.83
C GLY A 36 9.56 5.17 13.32
N PRO A 37 9.42 6.18 14.20
CA PRO A 37 8.99 7.53 13.82
C PRO A 37 9.90 8.15 12.75
N SER A 38 9.31 8.87 11.80
CA SER A 38 10.04 9.50 10.69
C SER A 38 9.33 10.76 10.20
N TRP A 39 10.11 11.75 9.77
CA TRP A 39 9.58 12.97 9.14
C TRP A 39 9.00 12.70 7.74
N PHE A 40 9.45 11.64 7.06
CA PHE A 40 8.95 11.30 5.73
C PHE A 40 7.46 10.96 5.71
N TYR A 41 6.96 10.46 6.82
CA TYR A 41 5.55 10.17 7.01
C TYR A 41 4.63 11.38 6.89
N ALA A 42 5.09 12.58 7.26
CA ALA A 42 4.33 13.81 7.04
C ALA A 42 4.20 14.16 5.54
N ILE A 43 5.10 13.61 4.71
CA ILE A 43 5.16 13.85 3.26
C ILE A 43 4.44 12.75 2.48
N SER A 44 4.53 11.49 2.94
CA SER A 44 3.83 10.36 2.33
C SER A 44 2.36 10.29 2.75
N GLY A 45 2.04 10.76 3.96
CA GLY A 45 0.72 10.68 4.55
C GLY A 45 0.45 9.40 5.34
N ARG A 46 1.47 8.56 5.61
CA ARG A 46 1.38 7.30 6.38
C ARG A 46 0.33 6.30 5.88
N ALA A 47 -0.03 6.31 4.60
CA ALA A 47 -1.22 5.61 4.11
C ALA A 47 -2.54 5.99 4.85
N GLN A 48 -2.57 7.15 5.53
CA GLN A 48 -3.72 7.66 6.27
C GLN A 48 -4.53 8.72 5.54
N PHE A 49 -3.97 9.25 4.45
CA PHE A 49 -4.61 10.26 3.62
C PHE A 49 -5.86 9.73 2.91
N TYR A 50 -6.71 10.63 2.41
CA TYR A 50 -7.96 10.30 1.70
C TYR A 50 -7.79 9.37 0.49
N THR A 51 -6.59 9.34 -0.08
CA THR A 51 -6.25 8.63 -1.30
C THR A 51 -4.92 7.92 -1.08
N SER A 52 -4.76 6.71 -1.60
CA SER A 52 -3.51 5.98 -1.51
C SER A 52 -2.58 6.31 -2.69
N ALA A 53 -1.28 6.13 -2.46
CA ALA A 53 -0.28 6.26 -3.51
C ALA A 53 -0.49 5.22 -4.63
N ALA A 54 -0.98 4.02 -4.29
CA ALA A 54 -1.30 2.96 -5.24
C ALA A 54 -2.42 3.37 -6.21
N GLU A 55 -3.51 3.98 -5.73
CA GLU A 55 -4.62 4.48 -6.56
C GLU A 55 -4.13 5.51 -7.59
N GLY A 56 -3.35 6.49 -7.13
CA GLY A 56 -2.77 7.51 -7.99
C GLY A 56 -1.84 6.91 -9.04
N PHE A 57 -0.97 5.98 -8.64
CA PHE A 57 -0.07 5.28 -9.55
C PHE A 57 -0.84 4.45 -10.61
N TYR A 58 -1.92 3.80 -10.19
CA TYR A 58 -2.79 2.98 -11.03
C TYR A 58 -3.51 3.83 -12.08
N PHE A 59 -4.15 4.92 -11.65
CA PHE A 59 -4.78 5.90 -12.54
C PHE A 59 -3.80 6.48 -13.57
N ILE A 60 -2.63 6.97 -13.11
CA ILE A 60 -1.63 7.58 -14.01
C ILE A 60 -1.12 6.56 -15.03
N SER A 61 -0.99 5.30 -14.63
CA SER A 61 -0.55 4.24 -15.54
C SER A 61 -1.56 4.02 -16.68
N GLY A 62 -2.86 4.09 -16.39
CA GLY A 62 -3.92 4.15 -17.40
C GLY A 62 -3.73 5.34 -18.34
N VAL A 63 -3.60 6.56 -17.79
CA VAL A 63 -3.41 7.80 -18.59
C VAL A 63 -2.20 7.70 -19.52
N VAL A 64 -1.05 7.30 -19.00
CA VAL A 64 0.19 7.17 -19.79
C VAL A 64 0.02 6.12 -20.90
N LEU A 65 -0.62 4.99 -20.60
CA LEU A 65 -0.88 3.96 -21.60
C LEU A 65 -1.82 4.46 -22.69
N GLY A 66 -2.89 5.18 -22.33
CA GLY A 66 -3.80 5.82 -23.28
C GLY A 66 -3.05 6.76 -24.24
N ILE A 67 -2.22 7.66 -23.71
CA ILE A 67 -1.41 8.61 -24.50
C ILE A 67 -0.49 7.87 -25.48
N ILE A 68 0.16 6.80 -25.04
CA ILE A 68 1.08 6.03 -25.88
C ILE A 68 0.32 5.26 -26.96
N SER A 69 -0.83 4.66 -26.60
CA SER A 69 -1.65 3.86 -27.52
C SER A 69 -2.34 4.71 -28.59
N ALA A 70 -2.69 5.96 -28.30
CA ALA A 70 -3.27 6.89 -29.27
C ALA A 70 -2.29 7.25 -30.41
N ARG A 71 -0.98 7.23 -30.14
CA ARG A 71 0.08 7.56 -31.12
C ARG A 71 0.55 6.37 -31.96
N ARG A 72 -0.01 5.17 -31.73
CA ARG A 72 0.43 3.92 -32.36
C ARG A 72 -0.71 3.30 -33.15
N GLY A 73 -0.37 2.57 -34.21
CA GLY A 73 -1.33 1.70 -34.88
C GLY A 73 -1.81 0.60 -33.92
N LEU A 74 -3.06 0.15 -34.06
CA LEU A 74 -3.68 -0.82 -33.16
C LEU A 74 -2.83 -2.09 -32.96
N GLY A 75 -2.28 -2.67 -34.04
CA GLY A 75 -1.45 -3.87 -33.95
C GLY A 75 -0.17 -3.67 -33.14
N GLU A 76 0.50 -2.51 -33.29
CA GLU A 76 1.69 -2.16 -32.51
C GLU A 76 1.36 -1.88 -31.04
N ALA A 77 0.25 -1.18 -30.80
CA ALA A 77 -0.27 -0.92 -29.46
C ALA A 77 -0.55 -2.26 -28.76
N THR A 78 -1.37 -3.13 -29.36
CA THR A 78 -1.72 -4.45 -28.84
C THR A 78 -0.49 -5.30 -28.55
N ARG A 79 0.46 -5.41 -29.48
CA ARG A 79 1.71 -6.16 -29.26
C ARG A 79 2.51 -5.59 -28.09
N SER A 80 2.57 -4.26 -27.96
CA SER A 80 3.27 -3.61 -26.85
C SER A 80 2.57 -3.84 -25.50
N ILE A 81 1.24 -3.81 -25.48
CA ILE A 81 0.42 -4.06 -24.29
C ILE A 81 0.57 -5.51 -23.85
N MET A 82 0.42 -6.48 -24.76
CA MET A 82 0.55 -7.91 -24.43
C MET A 82 1.96 -8.26 -23.95
N ARG A 83 3.01 -7.72 -24.59
CA ARG A 83 4.38 -7.89 -24.09
C ARG A 83 4.54 -7.29 -22.68
N ARG A 84 3.88 -6.17 -22.39
CA ARG A 84 3.92 -5.56 -21.06
C ARG A 84 3.15 -6.39 -20.04
N ALA A 85 1.96 -6.89 -20.38
CA ALA A 85 1.19 -7.80 -19.54
C ALA A 85 2.00 -9.05 -19.19
N TRP A 86 2.67 -9.65 -20.18
CA TRP A 86 3.56 -10.79 -19.99
C TRP A 86 4.73 -10.48 -19.04
N GLN A 87 5.36 -9.30 -19.18
CA GLN A 87 6.41 -8.88 -18.25
C GLN A 87 5.91 -8.74 -16.81
N LEU A 88 4.71 -8.19 -16.63
CA LEU A 88 4.11 -8.04 -15.30
C LEU A 88 3.76 -9.40 -14.71
N TYR A 89 3.18 -10.30 -15.51
CA TYR A 89 2.89 -11.68 -15.12
C TYR A 89 4.15 -12.40 -14.63
N LEU A 90 5.23 -12.39 -15.43
CA LEU A 90 6.51 -12.96 -15.01
C LEU A 90 7.10 -12.29 -13.76
N THR A 91 6.81 -11.01 -13.52
CA THR A 91 7.25 -10.32 -12.31
C THR A 91 6.48 -10.81 -11.09
N VAL A 92 5.16 -11.00 -11.19
CA VAL A 92 4.33 -11.59 -10.11
C VAL A 92 4.84 -12.98 -9.76
N LEU A 93 5.07 -13.84 -10.77
CA LEU A 93 5.61 -15.18 -10.54
C LEU A 93 6.98 -15.12 -9.88
N GLY A 94 7.88 -14.26 -10.38
CA GLY A 94 9.23 -14.14 -9.86
C GLY A 94 9.28 -13.67 -8.40
N ILE A 95 8.43 -12.71 -8.03
CA ILE A 95 8.31 -12.23 -6.64
C ILE A 95 7.70 -13.33 -5.79
N SER A 96 6.51 -13.81 -6.14
CA SER A 96 5.75 -14.74 -5.30
C SER A 96 6.45 -16.07 -5.09
N LEU A 97 6.99 -16.68 -6.16
CA LEU A 97 7.74 -17.93 -6.05
C LEU A 97 9.13 -17.72 -5.45
N GLY A 98 9.80 -16.61 -5.78
CA GLY A 98 11.14 -16.32 -5.27
C GLY A 98 11.15 -16.07 -3.78
N PHE A 99 10.22 -15.25 -3.28
CA PHE A 99 10.07 -14.96 -1.86
C PHE A 99 9.57 -16.17 -1.09
N ALA A 100 8.62 -16.92 -1.64
CA ALA A 100 8.22 -18.19 -1.06
C ALA A 100 9.42 -19.13 -0.89
N VAL A 101 10.15 -19.44 -1.96
CA VAL A 101 11.31 -20.35 -1.88
C VAL A 101 12.38 -19.82 -0.92
N TYR A 102 12.62 -18.51 -0.86
CA TYR A 102 13.59 -17.95 0.07
C TYR A 102 13.11 -18.09 1.52
N GLY A 103 11.88 -17.67 1.83
CA GLY A 103 11.30 -17.76 3.17
C GLY A 103 11.21 -19.20 3.68
N SER A 104 10.88 -20.18 2.84
CA SER A 104 10.92 -21.62 3.23
C SER A 104 12.33 -22.06 3.64
N LEU A 105 13.34 -21.66 2.87
CA LEU A 105 14.69 -22.18 3.05
C LEU A 105 15.42 -21.52 4.21
N THR A 106 15.19 -20.22 4.43
CA THR A 106 15.93 -19.43 5.42
C THR A 106 15.13 -19.11 6.66
N GLN A 107 13.80 -19.19 6.58
CA GLN A 107 12.90 -18.81 7.69
C GLN A 107 13.00 -17.31 8.01
N ALA A 108 13.36 -16.53 6.99
CA ALA A 108 13.32 -15.08 7.05
C ALA A 108 11.87 -14.62 7.19
N ALA A 109 11.66 -13.54 7.95
CA ALA A 109 10.40 -12.82 7.94
C ALA A 109 10.20 -12.26 6.53
N MET A 110 9.08 -12.56 5.89
CA MET A 110 8.80 -12.07 4.54
C MET A 110 7.52 -11.26 4.60
N TRP A 111 7.48 -10.16 3.86
CA TRP A 111 6.31 -9.30 3.79
C TRP A 111 5.14 -10.02 3.09
N GLY A 112 4.34 -10.71 3.87
CA GLY A 112 3.34 -11.69 3.43
C GLY A 112 3.71 -13.11 3.86
N ARG A 113 2.73 -13.85 4.37
CA ARG A 113 2.95 -15.17 4.99
C ARG A 113 3.23 -16.24 3.93
N PRO A 114 4.34 -17.00 3.98
CA PRO A 114 4.38 -18.32 3.37
C PRO A 114 3.44 -19.25 4.15
N PRO A 115 2.68 -20.18 3.53
CA PRO A 115 1.80 -21.09 4.26
C PRO A 115 2.58 -21.84 5.34
N ASP A 116 2.04 -21.91 6.57
CA ASP A 116 2.70 -22.53 7.73
C ASP A 116 3.03 -24.01 7.50
N ASP A 117 2.31 -24.66 6.59
CA ASP A 117 2.41 -26.09 6.28
C ASP A 117 3.02 -26.34 4.89
N TRP A 118 4.34 -26.20 4.79
CA TRP A 118 5.06 -26.54 3.56
C TRP A 118 5.29 -28.04 3.42
N SER A 119 4.64 -28.67 2.45
CA SER A 119 4.86 -30.03 1.97
C SER A 119 5.13 -30.01 0.46
N PHE A 120 5.68 -31.09 -0.10
CA PHE A 120 5.89 -31.20 -1.54
C PHE A 120 4.58 -31.17 -2.34
N GLU A 121 3.48 -31.70 -1.77
CA GLU A 121 2.15 -31.58 -2.35
C GLU A 121 1.61 -30.16 -2.25
N SER A 122 1.82 -29.45 -1.13
CA SER A 122 1.41 -28.05 -1.01
C SER A 122 2.25 -27.12 -1.90
N ALA A 123 3.51 -27.47 -2.20
CA ALA A 123 4.37 -26.70 -3.10
C ALA A 123 3.88 -26.73 -4.57
N ALA A 124 3.49 -27.89 -5.09
CA ALA A 124 2.96 -27.97 -6.46
C ALA A 124 1.62 -27.23 -6.60
N HIS A 125 0.74 -27.35 -5.59
CA HIS A 125 -0.51 -26.59 -5.53
C HIS A 125 -0.27 -25.09 -5.42
N PHE A 126 0.68 -24.66 -4.58
CA PHE A 126 1.05 -23.25 -4.46
C PHE A 126 1.63 -22.69 -5.76
N VAL A 127 2.54 -23.42 -6.42
CA VAL A 127 3.08 -23.00 -7.72
C VAL A 127 1.96 -22.87 -8.75
N ALA A 128 1.05 -23.84 -8.82
CA ALA A 128 -0.11 -23.78 -9.71
C ALA A 128 -1.04 -22.60 -9.37
N ALA A 129 -1.30 -22.36 -8.08
CA ALA A 129 -2.13 -21.26 -7.61
C ALA A 129 -1.52 -19.89 -7.98
N VAL A 130 -0.21 -19.72 -7.80
CA VAL A 130 0.52 -18.52 -8.22
C VAL A 130 0.53 -18.36 -9.75
N MET A 131 0.74 -19.44 -10.51
CA MET A 131 0.66 -19.42 -11.98
C MET A 131 -0.72 -19.04 -12.49
N LEU A 132 -1.78 -19.45 -11.79
CA LEU A 132 -3.16 -19.10 -12.11
C LEU A 132 -3.60 -17.75 -11.53
N LEU A 133 -2.70 -17.03 -10.84
CA LEU A 133 -3.01 -15.80 -10.09
C LEU A 133 -4.20 -16.00 -9.13
N ARG A 134 -4.30 -17.17 -8.50
CA ARG A 134 -5.21 -17.40 -7.37
C ARG A 134 -4.58 -16.99 -6.05
N GLU A 135 -3.26 -17.08 -5.97
CA GLU A 135 -2.46 -16.71 -4.81
C GLU A 135 -1.31 -15.82 -5.24
N THR A 136 -0.95 -14.83 -4.42
CA THR A 136 0.24 -14.00 -4.62
C THR A 136 0.81 -13.57 -3.28
N PHE A 137 2.09 -13.22 -3.25
CA PHE A 137 2.66 -12.54 -2.08
C PHE A 137 1.97 -11.18 -1.86
N HIS A 138 1.91 -10.71 -0.60
CA HIS A 138 1.04 -9.62 -0.13
C HIS A 138 0.95 -8.42 -1.12
N ASP A 139 2.06 -7.78 -1.47
CA ASP A 139 2.02 -6.62 -2.38
C ASP A 139 2.17 -6.98 -3.86
N ALA A 140 2.45 -8.24 -4.20
CA ALA A 140 2.45 -8.70 -5.59
C ALA A 140 1.03 -8.72 -6.17
N GLN A 141 0.01 -8.70 -5.31
CA GLN A 141 -1.39 -8.55 -5.63
C GLN A 141 -1.60 -7.37 -6.61
N ILE A 142 -1.06 -6.16 -6.35
CA ILE A 142 -1.33 -5.00 -7.23
C ILE A 142 -0.78 -5.21 -8.65
N ILE A 143 0.33 -5.94 -8.80
CA ILE A 143 0.86 -6.31 -10.11
C ILE A 143 -0.06 -7.34 -10.79
N ALA A 144 -0.62 -8.30 -10.05
CA ALA A 144 -1.61 -9.23 -10.58
C ALA A 144 -2.86 -8.51 -11.08
N LEU A 145 -3.34 -7.47 -10.36
CA LEU A 145 -4.41 -6.59 -10.82
C LEU A 145 -4.06 -5.93 -12.16
N TYR A 146 -2.82 -5.43 -12.31
CA TYR A 146 -2.36 -4.90 -13.58
C TYR A 146 -2.35 -5.95 -14.69
N VAL A 147 -1.97 -7.20 -14.41
CA VAL A 147 -1.97 -8.28 -15.40
C VAL A 147 -3.39 -8.47 -15.94
N VAL A 148 -4.36 -8.72 -15.05
CA VAL A 148 -5.77 -8.94 -15.41
C VAL A 148 -6.31 -7.75 -16.20
N THR A 149 -6.04 -6.53 -15.73
CA THR A 149 -6.51 -5.31 -16.39
C THR A 149 -5.88 -5.13 -17.77
N MET A 150 -4.58 -5.38 -17.90
CA MET A 150 -3.85 -5.25 -19.18
C MET A 150 -4.32 -6.25 -20.23
N LEU A 151 -4.91 -7.38 -19.85
CA LEU A 151 -5.50 -8.33 -20.80
C LEU A 151 -6.75 -7.75 -21.47
N ALA A 152 -7.52 -6.91 -20.78
CA ALA A 152 -8.69 -6.23 -21.33
C ALA A 152 -8.34 -4.95 -22.12
N VAL A 153 -7.14 -4.39 -21.95
CA VAL A 153 -6.72 -3.14 -22.60
C VAL A 153 -6.75 -3.17 -24.13
N PRO A 154 -6.34 -4.24 -24.86
CA PRO A 154 -6.42 -4.25 -26.32
C PRO A 154 -7.83 -3.98 -26.84
N LEU A 155 -8.86 -4.51 -26.16
CA LEU A 155 -10.26 -4.27 -26.53
C LEU A 155 -10.65 -2.81 -26.25
N ALA A 156 -10.24 -2.25 -25.12
CA ALA A 156 -10.49 -0.84 -24.81
C ALA A 156 -9.80 0.10 -25.81
N VAL A 157 -8.55 -0.18 -26.17
CA VAL A 157 -7.79 0.59 -27.16
C VAL A 157 -8.39 0.44 -28.56
N TRP A 158 -8.84 -0.75 -28.93
CA TRP A 158 -9.60 -0.95 -30.17
C TRP A 158 -10.88 -0.09 -30.19
N ALA A 159 -11.67 -0.11 -29.12
CA ALA A 159 -12.89 0.69 -29.00
C ALA A 159 -12.60 2.20 -29.15
N CYS A 160 -11.51 2.68 -28.56
CA CYS A 160 -11.06 4.06 -28.72
C CYS A 160 -10.64 4.38 -30.17
N HIS A 161 -9.89 3.49 -30.84
CA HIS A 161 -9.48 3.68 -32.23
C HIS A 161 -10.65 3.73 -33.22
N VAL A 162 -11.72 2.97 -32.98
CA VAL A 162 -12.94 3.01 -33.82
C VAL A 162 -13.89 4.16 -33.45
N GLY A 163 -13.46 5.09 -32.59
CA GLY A 163 -14.26 6.25 -32.17
C GLY A 163 -15.35 5.92 -31.14
N ARG A 164 -15.37 4.70 -30.60
CA ARG A 164 -16.33 4.23 -29.60
C ARG A 164 -15.74 4.18 -28.18
N GLY A 165 -14.78 5.06 -27.86
CA GLY A 165 -14.15 5.10 -26.54
C GLY A 165 -15.13 5.32 -25.36
N TRP A 166 -16.31 5.90 -25.62
CA TRP A 166 -17.37 6.00 -24.63
C TRP A 166 -17.86 4.62 -24.13
N LEU A 167 -17.79 3.57 -24.95
CA LEU A 167 -18.12 2.20 -24.53
C LEU A 167 -17.19 1.72 -23.41
N VAL A 168 -15.92 2.12 -23.43
CA VAL A 168 -14.97 1.79 -22.37
C VAL A 168 -15.45 2.35 -21.04
N LEU A 169 -15.92 3.60 -21.04
CA LEU A 169 -16.44 4.25 -19.82
C LEU A 169 -17.75 3.60 -19.35
N VAL A 170 -18.66 3.27 -20.26
CA VAL A 170 -19.92 2.60 -19.90
C VAL A 170 -19.68 1.21 -19.33
N VAL A 171 -18.86 0.38 -20.00
CA VAL A 171 -18.51 -0.95 -19.49
C VAL A 171 -17.79 -0.84 -18.15
N SER A 172 -16.84 0.08 -18.02
CA SER A 172 -16.12 0.31 -16.77
C SER A 172 -17.05 0.77 -15.63
N ALA A 173 -18.03 1.62 -15.92
CA ALA A 173 -19.04 2.04 -14.95
C ALA A 173 -19.97 0.89 -14.54
N VAL A 174 -20.39 0.03 -15.49
CA VAL A 174 -21.20 -1.16 -15.18
C VAL A 174 -20.41 -2.11 -14.27
N VAL A 175 -19.16 -2.41 -14.60
CA VAL A 175 -18.29 -3.26 -13.77
C VAL A 175 -18.06 -2.65 -12.38
N TYR A 176 -17.89 -1.33 -12.30
CA TYR A 176 -17.77 -0.62 -11.03
C TYR A 176 -19.04 -0.76 -10.16
N VAL A 177 -20.21 -0.51 -10.75
CA VAL A 177 -21.51 -0.65 -10.07
C VAL A 177 -21.71 -2.09 -9.60
N LEU A 178 -21.37 -3.07 -10.44
CA LEU A 178 -21.40 -4.48 -10.05
C LEU A 178 -20.49 -4.76 -8.85
N GLY A 179 -19.25 -4.24 -8.85
CA GLY A 179 -18.34 -4.38 -7.71
C GLY A 179 -18.82 -3.69 -6.43
N VAL A 180 -19.57 -2.59 -6.52
CA VAL A 180 -20.11 -1.92 -5.32
C VAL A 180 -21.28 -2.67 -4.72
N PHE A 181 -22.19 -3.19 -5.55
CA PHE A 181 -23.46 -3.78 -5.10
C PHE A 181 -23.49 -5.32 -5.05
N PHE A 182 -22.59 -6.00 -5.76
CA PHE A 182 -22.56 -7.46 -5.91
C PHE A 182 -21.13 -8.01 -5.71
N ARG A 183 -20.55 -7.72 -4.54
CA ARG A 183 -19.14 -8.00 -4.20
C ARG A 183 -18.76 -9.47 -4.43
N ASP A 184 -19.54 -10.39 -3.87
CA ASP A 184 -19.32 -11.84 -3.95
C ASP A 184 -19.20 -12.37 -5.40
N LEU A 185 -19.82 -11.70 -6.37
CA LEU A 185 -19.76 -12.10 -7.79
C LEU A 185 -18.52 -11.58 -8.51
N THR A 186 -17.80 -10.65 -7.89
CA THR A 186 -16.74 -9.84 -8.51
C THR A 186 -15.42 -9.89 -7.76
N ASP A 187 -15.35 -10.62 -6.66
CA ASP A 187 -14.12 -10.91 -5.93
C ASP A 187 -13.22 -11.87 -6.72
N LEU A 188 -11.92 -11.60 -6.65
CA LEU A 188 -10.90 -12.46 -7.22
C LEU A 188 -10.04 -13.01 -6.08
N PRO A 189 -9.69 -14.32 -6.08
CA PRO A 189 -9.02 -14.95 -4.95
C PRO A 189 -7.71 -14.27 -4.51
N PHE A 190 -6.94 -13.73 -5.47
CA PHE A 190 -5.68 -13.06 -5.17
C PHE A 190 -5.84 -11.64 -4.60
N ALA A 191 -7.03 -11.05 -4.65
CA ALA A 191 -7.22 -9.61 -4.50
C ALA A 191 -7.84 -9.26 -3.14
N VAL A 192 -7.04 -9.44 -2.09
CA VAL A 192 -7.44 -9.22 -0.70
C VAL A 192 -7.43 -7.71 -0.38
N GLU A 193 -6.39 -6.98 -0.80
CA GLU A 193 -6.24 -5.57 -0.43
C GLU A 193 -7.06 -4.59 -1.27
N PHE A 194 -7.43 -4.98 -2.50
CA PHE A 194 -8.10 -4.10 -3.44
C PHE A 194 -9.13 -4.87 -4.25
N HIS A 195 -10.32 -4.28 -4.40
CA HIS A 195 -11.39 -4.94 -5.13
C HIS A 195 -11.26 -4.66 -6.65
N PRO A 196 -10.94 -5.66 -7.50
CA PRO A 196 -10.57 -5.44 -8.91
C PRO A 196 -11.65 -4.74 -9.75
N ALA A 197 -12.91 -5.09 -9.52
CA ALA A 197 -14.06 -4.51 -10.24
C ALA A 197 -14.26 -3.01 -9.96
N THR A 198 -13.97 -2.56 -8.73
CA THR A 198 -14.07 -1.13 -8.40
C THR A 198 -12.80 -0.39 -8.84
N TRP A 199 -11.62 -0.98 -8.68
CA TRP A 199 -10.33 -0.36 -9.04
C TRP A 199 -10.13 -0.13 -10.53
N GLN A 200 -10.64 -1.02 -11.38
CA GLN A 200 -10.48 -0.88 -12.84
C GLN A 200 -11.01 0.46 -13.39
N VAL A 201 -11.96 1.11 -12.70
CA VAL A 201 -12.50 2.42 -13.10
C VAL A 201 -11.42 3.50 -13.15
N LEU A 202 -10.45 3.46 -12.24
CA LEU A 202 -9.32 4.37 -12.23
C LEU A 202 -8.45 4.16 -13.47
N PHE A 203 -8.16 2.90 -13.80
CA PHE A 203 -7.28 2.57 -14.92
C PHE A 203 -7.93 2.87 -16.27
N PHE A 204 -9.16 2.40 -16.50
CA PHE A 204 -9.85 2.60 -17.78
C PHE A 204 -10.35 4.03 -17.96
N GLY A 205 -10.74 4.71 -16.88
CA GLY A 205 -11.00 6.15 -16.88
C GLY A 205 -9.75 6.94 -17.27
N GLY A 206 -8.62 6.63 -16.62
CA GLY A 206 -7.31 7.19 -16.97
C GLY A 206 -6.92 6.90 -18.41
N LEU A 207 -7.05 5.66 -18.88
CA LEU A 207 -6.72 5.25 -20.24
C LEU A 207 -7.53 6.02 -21.28
N THR A 208 -8.84 6.16 -21.06
CA THR A 208 -9.72 6.86 -22.00
C THR A 208 -9.39 8.35 -22.04
N LEU A 209 -9.12 8.95 -20.88
CA LEU A 209 -8.66 10.34 -20.75
C LEU A 209 -7.34 10.56 -21.48
N GLY A 210 -6.38 9.66 -21.29
CA GLY A 210 -5.06 9.72 -21.92
C GLY A 210 -5.12 9.52 -23.43
N PHE A 211 -5.95 8.59 -23.91
CA PHE A 211 -6.12 8.34 -25.34
C PHE A 211 -6.70 9.56 -26.06
N HIS A 212 -7.65 10.25 -25.43
CA HIS A 212 -8.30 11.44 -25.98
C HIS A 212 -7.69 12.76 -25.47
N LYS A 213 -6.43 12.75 -25.02
CA LYS A 213 -5.76 13.90 -24.39
C LYS A 213 -5.91 15.19 -25.21
N ASP A 214 -5.73 15.13 -26.52
CA ASP A 214 -5.79 16.32 -27.38
C ASP A 214 -7.20 16.91 -27.50
N ARG A 215 -8.22 16.04 -27.53
CA ARG A 215 -9.64 16.46 -27.49
C ARG A 215 -9.98 17.12 -26.16
N VAL A 216 -9.55 16.51 -25.05
CA VAL A 216 -9.74 17.06 -23.70
C VAL A 216 -9.03 18.41 -23.57
N ARG A 217 -7.80 18.52 -24.08
CA ARG A 217 -7.06 19.78 -24.12
C ARG A 217 -7.81 20.85 -24.93
N GLY A 218 -8.38 20.48 -26.07
CA GLY A 218 -9.22 21.37 -26.89
C GLY A 218 -10.44 21.88 -26.12
N TRP A 219 -11.15 20.99 -25.42
CA TRP A 219 -12.30 21.37 -24.57
C TRP A 219 -11.90 22.33 -23.46
N VAL A 220 -10.80 22.04 -22.74
CA VAL A 220 -10.29 22.93 -21.70
C VAL A 220 -9.85 24.27 -22.30
N ALA A 221 -9.23 24.28 -23.48
CA ALA A 221 -8.80 25.52 -24.13
C ALA A 221 -9.98 26.40 -24.57
N ALA A 222 -11.13 25.81 -24.90
CA ALA A 222 -12.35 26.52 -25.26
C ALA A 222 -13.03 27.22 -24.06
N VAL A 223 -12.75 26.78 -22.82
CA VAL A 223 -13.29 27.42 -21.62
C VAL A 223 -12.66 28.82 -21.43
N PRO A 224 -13.46 29.88 -21.20
CA PRO A 224 -12.95 31.22 -20.96
C PRO A 224 -11.89 31.24 -19.86
N ARG A 225 -10.83 32.04 -20.05
CA ARG A 225 -9.74 32.18 -19.06
C ARG A 225 -10.22 32.48 -17.63
N PRO A 226 -11.18 33.39 -17.37
CA PRO A 226 -11.64 33.63 -16.00
C PRO A 226 -12.30 32.39 -15.37
N ALA A 227 -13.11 31.66 -16.13
CA ALA A 227 -13.73 30.42 -15.66
C ALA A 227 -12.69 29.34 -15.35
N ARG A 228 -11.65 29.20 -16.17
CA ARG A 228 -10.53 28.28 -15.87
C ARG A 228 -9.80 28.65 -14.59
N ILE A 229 -9.52 29.93 -14.36
CA ILE A 229 -8.90 30.39 -13.12
C ILE A 229 -9.81 30.07 -11.94
N ALA A 230 -11.10 30.38 -12.02
CA ALA A 230 -12.06 30.07 -10.97
C ALA A 230 -12.10 28.58 -10.63
N VAL A 231 -12.14 27.69 -11.62
CA VAL A 231 -12.11 26.23 -11.41
C VAL A 231 -10.79 25.78 -10.77
N VAL A 232 -9.64 26.23 -11.27
CA VAL A 232 -8.34 25.89 -10.67
C VAL A 232 -8.26 26.38 -9.23
N SER A 233 -8.67 27.61 -8.97
CA SER A 233 -8.72 28.18 -7.62
C SER A 233 -9.67 27.39 -6.70
N ALA A 234 -10.85 27.01 -7.19
CA ALA A 234 -11.82 26.21 -6.43
C ALA A 234 -11.25 24.82 -6.08
N LEU A 235 -10.57 24.15 -7.02
CA LEU A 235 -9.90 22.87 -6.75
C LEU A 235 -8.80 23.01 -5.69
N PHE A 236 -7.99 24.07 -5.76
CA PHE A 236 -6.97 24.34 -4.73
C PHE A 236 -7.58 24.64 -3.37
N VAL A 237 -8.61 25.49 -3.31
CA VAL A 237 -9.30 25.82 -2.06
C VAL A 237 -9.94 24.57 -1.46
N ALA A 238 -10.63 23.75 -2.26
CA ALA A 238 -11.21 22.49 -1.81
C ALA A 238 -10.11 21.52 -1.31
N GLY A 239 -9.02 21.36 -2.05
CA GLY A 239 -7.91 20.51 -1.64
C GLY A 239 -7.26 20.96 -0.33
N LEU A 240 -7.08 22.27 -0.13
CA LEU A 240 -6.56 22.85 1.11
C LEU A 240 -7.55 22.70 2.27
N PHE A 241 -8.85 22.91 2.02
CA PHE A 241 -9.89 22.72 3.01
C PHE A 241 -9.92 21.27 3.51
N PHE A 242 -9.97 20.28 2.62
CA PHE A 242 -9.97 18.88 3.03
C PHE A 242 -8.63 18.44 3.63
N LEU A 243 -7.51 19.02 3.20
CA LEU A 243 -6.22 18.80 3.84
C LEU A 243 -6.24 19.31 5.29
N TRP A 244 -6.81 20.48 5.54
CA TRP A 244 -7.00 21.01 6.88
C TRP A 244 -7.93 20.11 7.71
N VAL A 245 -9.07 19.67 7.16
CA VAL A 245 -9.98 18.71 7.81
C VAL A 245 -9.21 17.46 8.25
N HIS A 246 -8.37 16.90 7.37
CA HIS A 246 -7.55 15.73 7.69
C HIS A 246 -6.50 16.02 8.77
N ALA A 247 -5.81 17.16 8.66
CA ALA A 247 -4.79 17.58 9.62
C ALA A 247 -5.36 17.88 11.03
N THR A 248 -6.64 18.23 11.12
CA THR A 248 -7.38 18.40 12.38
C THR A 248 -8.14 17.14 12.79
N GLU A 249 -7.73 15.96 12.31
CA GLU A 249 -8.35 14.67 12.63
C GLU A 249 -9.88 14.66 12.45
N TYR A 250 -10.33 15.27 11.35
CA TYR A 250 -11.74 15.35 10.95
C TYR A 250 -12.64 16.17 11.89
N ALA A 251 -12.09 17.00 12.78
CA ALA A 251 -12.86 17.82 13.73
C ALA A 251 -13.99 18.65 13.08
N ALA A 252 -13.79 19.16 11.86
CA ALA A 252 -14.80 19.94 11.15
C ALA A 252 -15.88 19.08 10.46
N ILE A 253 -15.59 17.80 10.15
CA ILE A 253 -16.53 16.86 9.53
C ILE A 253 -16.27 15.44 10.09
N PRO A 254 -16.71 15.13 11.33
CA PRO A 254 -16.33 13.90 12.03
C PRO A 254 -16.68 12.61 11.26
N ASP A 255 -17.90 12.53 10.70
CA ASP A 255 -18.37 11.36 9.95
C ASP A 255 -17.65 11.14 8.61
N LEU A 256 -16.82 12.08 8.14
CA LEU A 256 -16.21 11.99 6.82
C LEU A 256 -15.32 10.75 6.69
N ARG A 257 -14.58 10.41 7.75
CA ARG A 257 -13.70 9.24 7.77
C ARG A 257 -14.50 7.94 7.56
N GLU A 258 -15.61 7.79 8.28
CA GLU A 258 -16.48 6.62 8.18
C GLU A 258 -17.16 6.54 6.80
N ARG A 259 -17.67 7.67 6.29
CA ARG A 259 -18.33 7.74 4.96
C ARG A 259 -17.41 7.42 3.78
N LEU A 260 -16.09 7.61 3.95
CA LEU A 260 -15.12 7.22 2.94
C LEU A 260 -14.95 5.70 2.85
N GLY A 261 -15.32 4.98 3.90
CA GLY A 261 -15.19 3.53 4.05
C GLY A 261 -13.77 3.08 4.39
N GLU A 262 -13.60 1.76 4.49
CA GLU A 262 -12.29 1.14 4.67
C GLU A 262 -11.35 1.44 3.51
N ARG A 263 -10.09 1.70 3.85
CA ARG A 263 -9.03 2.06 2.89
C ARG A 263 -8.58 0.79 2.16
N GLY A 264 -8.09 0.96 0.93
CA GLY A 264 -7.60 -0.16 0.09
C GLY A 264 -8.71 -0.93 -0.63
N HIS A 265 -9.64 -1.54 0.12
CA HIS A 265 -10.47 -2.62 -0.41
C HIS A 265 -11.54 -2.14 -1.42
N LEU A 266 -12.58 -1.44 -0.97
CA LEU A 266 -13.65 -0.95 -1.85
C LEU A 266 -13.51 0.54 -2.19
N LEU A 267 -13.52 0.90 -3.48
CA LEU A 267 -13.56 2.31 -3.89
C LEU A 267 -15.00 2.85 -3.86
N THR A 268 -15.42 3.42 -2.74
CA THR A 268 -16.72 4.09 -2.62
C THR A 268 -16.84 5.27 -3.61
N PRO A 269 -18.05 5.67 -4.03
CA PRO A 269 -18.23 6.81 -4.92
C PRO A 269 -17.64 8.11 -4.36
N LEU A 270 -17.76 8.31 -3.04
CA LEU A 270 -17.17 9.45 -2.35
C LEU A 270 -15.63 9.42 -2.45
N ARG A 271 -15.02 8.25 -2.23
CA ARG A 271 -13.56 8.07 -2.36
C ARG A 271 -13.07 8.34 -3.78
N LEU A 272 -13.82 7.95 -4.82
CA LEU A 272 -13.50 8.31 -6.21
C LEU A 272 -13.46 9.82 -6.44
N LEU A 273 -14.35 10.59 -5.79
CA LEU A 273 -14.34 12.05 -5.88
C LEU A 273 -13.10 12.65 -5.20
N PHE A 274 -12.69 12.12 -4.05
CA PHE A 274 -11.46 12.54 -3.37
C PHE A 274 -10.21 12.19 -4.18
N ILE A 275 -10.17 11.00 -4.80
CA ILE A 275 -9.11 10.61 -5.74
C ILE A 275 -9.03 11.60 -6.90
N ALA A 276 -10.17 11.93 -7.51
CA ALA A 276 -10.22 12.88 -8.61
C ALA A 276 -9.76 14.29 -8.18
N LEU A 277 -10.21 14.77 -7.02
CA LEU A 277 -9.82 16.06 -6.45
C LEU A 277 -8.32 16.14 -6.20
N TYR A 278 -7.76 15.20 -5.43
CA TYR A 278 -6.35 15.23 -5.07
C TYR A 278 -5.44 14.93 -6.25
N PHE A 279 -5.85 14.05 -7.16
CA PHE A 279 -5.13 13.89 -8.43
C PHE A 279 -5.08 15.20 -9.22
N ALA A 280 -6.21 15.91 -9.35
CA ALA A 280 -6.25 17.20 -10.03
C ALA A 280 -5.35 18.23 -9.34
N VAL A 281 -5.40 18.33 -8.00
CA VAL A 281 -4.55 19.23 -7.21
C VAL A 281 -3.07 18.90 -7.39
N PHE A 282 -2.66 17.63 -7.24
CA PHE A 282 -1.26 17.21 -7.42
C PHE A 282 -0.78 17.43 -8.85
N PHE A 283 -1.62 17.17 -9.86
CA PHE A 283 -1.28 17.46 -11.25
C PHE A 283 -1.12 18.96 -11.50
N LEU A 284 -1.98 19.80 -10.90
CA LEU A 284 -1.87 21.24 -10.97
C LEU A 284 -0.61 21.76 -10.28
N ILE A 285 -0.25 21.22 -9.11
CA ILE A 285 1.01 21.50 -8.42
C ILE A 285 2.21 21.14 -9.31
N ALA A 286 2.22 19.92 -9.86
CA ALA A 286 3.26 19.46 -10.78
C ALA A 286 3.34 20.33 -12.05
N HIS A 287 2.21 20.83 -12.54
CA HIS A 287 2.15 21.68 -13.71
C HIS A 287 2.61 23.11 -13.41
N LEU A 288 2.10 23.75 -12.36
CA LEU A 288 2.31 25.17 -12.07
C LEU A 288 3.68 25.44 -11.42
N LEU A 289 4.15 24.52 -10.57
CA LEU A 289 5.42 24.61 -9.85
C LEU A 289 6.51 23.74 -10.46
N TRP A 290 6.34 23.34 -11.72
CA TRP A 290 7.24 22.40 -12.41
C TRP A 290 8.72 22.73 -12.23
N ARG A 291 9.13 23.98 -12.48
CA ARG A 291 10.55 24.37 -12.42
C ARG A 291 11.14 24.13 -11.02
N SER A 292 10.39 24.45 -9.97
CA SER A 292 10.80 24.28 -8.59
C SER A 292 10.87 22.80 -8.23
N LEU A 293 9.81 22.05 -8.54
CA LEU A 293 9.73 20.61 -8.27
C LEU A 293 10.78 19.82 -9.04
N HIS A 294 10.97 20.12 -10.33
CA HIS A 294 11.96 19.47 -11.17
C HIS A 294 13.38 19.70 -10.67
N ARG A 295 13.69 20.93 -10.23
CA ARG A 295 15.01 21.25 -9.67
C ARG A 295 15.23 20.57 -8.31
N ALA A 296 14.25 20.63 -7.41
CA ALA A 296 14.39 20.13 -6.06
C ALA A 296 14.31 18.60 -5.97
N LEU A 297 13.35 18.00 -6.67
CA LEU A 297 12.98 16.59 -6.52
C LEU A 297 13.15 15.77 -7.81
N GLY A 298 13.32 16.41 -8.97
CA GLY A 298 13.36 15.72 -10.26
C GLY A 298 14.54 14.75 -10.40
N TRP A 299 15.68 15.01 -9.75
CA TRP A 299 16.83 14.12 -9.75
C TRP A 299 16.56 12.76 -9.06
N PHE A 300 15.58 12.73 -8.15
CA PHE A 300 15.18 11.55 -7.37
C PHE A 300 13.87 10.93 -7.90
N LEU A 301 12.80 11.71 -8.00
CA LEU A 301 11.46 11.22 -8.37
C LEU A 301 11.35 10.80 -9.85
N LEU A 302 11.96 11.53 -10.80
CA LEU A 302 11.85 11.17 -12.21
C LEU A 302 12.48 9.81 -12.52
N PRO A 303 13.70 9.49 -12.07
CA PRO A 303 14.26 8.15 -12.27
C PRO A 303 13.37 7.03 -11.75
N LEU A 304 12.78 7.19 -10.56
CA LEU A 304 11.86 6.21 -9.96
C LEU A 304 10.63 6.00 -10.85
N GLY A 305 9.93 7.08 -11.20
CA GLY A 305 8.72 7.00 -12.03
C GLY A 305 8.98 6.53 -13.47
N GLN A 306 10.16 6.79 -14.02
CA GLN A 306 10.55 6.30 -15.34
C GLN A 306 10.89 4.80 -15.36
N ASN A 307 11.32 4.25 -14.22
CA ASN A 307 11.68 2.85 -14.04
C ASN A 307 10.72 2.13 -13.09
N SER A 308 9.44 2.50 -13.13
CA SER A 308 8.47 2.17 -12.08
C SER A 308 8.37 0.69 -11.72
N LEU A 309 8.38 -0.23 -12.69
CA LEU A 309 8.35 -1.67 -12.39
C LEU A 309 9.59 -2.13 -11.62
N TRP A 310 10.77 -1.61 -11.95
CA TRP A 310 11.98 -1.96 -11.22
C TRP A 310 11.97 -1.38 -9.81
N THR A 311 11.60 -0.11 -9.68
CA THR A 311 11.44 0.54 -8.38
C THR A 311 10.45 -0.23 -7.52
N PHE A 312 9.33 -0.65 -8.11
CA PHE A 312 8.35 -1.48 -7.43
C PHE A 312 8.90 -2.88 -7.09
N THR A 313 9.68 -3.54 -7.93
CA THR A 313 10.22 -4.85 -7.51
C THR A 313 11.28 -4.72 -6.41
N VAL A 314 12.13 -3.69 -6.48
CA VAL A 314 13.21 -3.50 -5.51
C VAL A 314 12.70 -3.00 -4.16
N HIS A 315 11.66 -2.16 -4.10
CA HIS A 315 11.15 -1.71 -2.79
C HIS A 315 10.60 -2.88 -1.95
N LEU A 316 9.95 -3.89 -2.56
CA LEU A 316 9.49 -5.08 -1.85
C LEU A 316 10.65 -5.84 -1.20
N ALA A 317 11.73 -6.07 -1.95
CA ALA A 317 12.92 -6.70 -1.38
C ALA A 317 13.60 -5.84 -0.30
N LEU A 318 13.48 -4.52 -0.36
CA LEU A 318 14.02 -3.63 0.68
C LEU A 318 13.16 -3.61 1.95
N ILE A 319 11.86 -3.84 1.82
CA ILE A 319 10.96 -4.03 2.97
C ILE A 319 11.37 -5.31 3.71
N ASP A 320 11.55 -6.43 3.02
CA ASP A 320 12.02 -7.68 3.63
C ASP A 320 13.40 -7.53 4.31
N VAL A 321 14.29 -6.70 3.76
CA VAL A 321 15.56 -6.35 4.42
C VAL A 321 15.32 -5.56 5.71
N ALA A 322 14.42 -4.58 5.69
CA ALA A 322 14.09 -3.78 6.87
C ALA A 322 13.42 -4.62 7.98
N LEU A 323 12.60 -5.60 7.59
CA LEU A 323 12.04 -6.59 8.51
C LEU A 323 13.15 -7.40 9.16
N ASN A 324 14.01 -8.08 8.40
CA ASN A 324 14.91 -9.04 9.04
C ASN A 324 16.10 -8.41 9.77
N VAL A 325 16.60 -7.25 9.33
CA VAL A 325 17.86 -6.70 9.87
C VAL A 325 17.58 -5.85 11.11
N PRO A 326 18.06 -6.23 12.31
CA PRO A 326 17.68 -5.60 13.57
C PRO A 326 17.96 -4.10 13.66
N ILE A 327 18.95 -3.60 12.91
CA ILE A 327 19.33 -2.18 12.92
C ILE A 327 18.20 -1.24 12.45
N PHE A 328 17.27 -1.77 11.64
CA PHE A 328 16.14 -1.02 11.13
C PHE A 328 14.91 -1.07 12.04
N ARG A 329 14.84 -2.01 12.99
CA ARG A 329 13.68 -2.23 13.87
C ARG A 329 13.74 -1.40 15.15
N GLY A 330 12.58 -0.90 15.60
CA GLY A 330 12.36 -0.49 17.01
C GLY A 330 13.08 0.78 17.47
N SER A 331 13.33 1.76 16.58
CA SER A 331 13.87 3.05 16.98
C SER A 331 12.75 3.99 17.46
N ASP A 332 12.84 4.49 18.69
CA ASP A 332 11.95 5.56 19.19
C ASP A 332 12.34 6.96 18.67
N SER A 333 13.55 7.08 18.10
CA SER A 333 14.07 8.37 17.61
C SER A 333 13.56 8.69 16.21
N ILE A 334 12.86 9.83 16.09
CA ILE A 334 12.41 10.37 14.80
C ILE A 334 13.56 10.62 13.82
N TRP A 335 14.74 10.98 14.33
CA TRP A 335 15.93 11.25 13.52
C TRP A 335 16.52 9.96 12.96
N LEU A 336 16.56 8.90 13.77
CA LEU A 336 17.10 7.61 13.35
C LEU A 336 16.15 6.91 12.37
N GLY A 337 14.84 6.92 12.62
CA GLY A 337 13.86 6.45 11.64
C GLY A 337 13.92 7.24 10.33
N THR A 338 14.08 8.57 10.41
CA THR A 338 14.30 9.41 9.21
C THR A 338 15.60 9.04 8.48
N LEU A 339 16.70 8.78 9.21
CA LEU A 339 17.96 8.34 8.63
C LEU A 339 17.78 7.01 7.87
N TRP A 340 17.06 6.05 8.44
CA TRP A 340 16.81 4.77 7.79
C TRP A 340 15.98 4.89 6.52
N HIS A 341 14.96 5.74 6.53
CA HIS A 341 14.25 6.09 5.30
C HIS A 341 15.19 6.70 4.25
N VAL A 342 16.09 7.62 4.62
CA VAL A 342 17.09 8.18 3.67
C VAL A 342 17.98 7.08 3.11
N VAL A 343 18.48 6.17 3.95
CA VAL A 343 19.35 5.06 3.54
C VAL A 343 18.63 4.15 2.55
N ILE A 344 17.42 3.69 2.87
CA ILE A 344 16.65 2.76 2.04
C ILE A 344 16.22 3.42 0.73
N LEU A 345 15.72 4.66 0.78
CA LEU A 345 15.38 5.43 -0.43
C LEU A 345 16.63 5.72 -1.29
N GLY A 346 17.78 5.96 -0.66
CA GLY A 346 19.07 6.11 -1.31
C GLY A 346 19.52 4.83 -2.03
N MET A 347 19.38 3.67 -1.38
CA MET A 347 19.63 2.35 -1.97
C MET A 347 18.72 2.12 -3.18
N LEU A 348 17.41 2.34 -3.01
CA LEU A 348 16.41 2.22 -4.07
C LEU A 348 16.78 3.09 -5.29
N TRP A 349 17.09 4.36 -5.07
CA TRP A 349 17.53 5.29 -6.12
C TRP A 349 18.84 4.86 -6.78
N ALA A 350 19.82 4.39 -6.00
CA ALA A 350 21.09 3.90 -6.51
C ALA A 350 20.89 2.70 -7.44
N THR A 351 20.01 1.75 -7.10
CA THR A 351 19.72 0.60 -7.98
C THR A 351 19.17 1.06 -9.34
N VAL A 352 18.31 2.08 -9.35
CA VAL A 352 17.74 2.65 -10.58
C VAL A 352 18.84 3.31 -11.43
N LYS A 353 19.76 4.04 -10.80
CA LYS A 353 20.89 4.68 -11.49
C LYS A 353 21.89 3.67 -12.05
N LEU A 354 22.23 2.64 -11.28
CA LEU A 354 23.14 1.56 -11.71
C LEU A 354 22.55 0.75 -12.88
N ARG A 355 21.22 0.60 -12.91
CA ARG A 355 20.48 -0.04 -14.01
C ARG A 355 20.36 0.85 -15.27
N GLY A 356 20.40 2.17 -15.11
CA GLY A 356 20.19 3.16 -16.18
C GLY A 356 21.26 3.15 -17.28
N GLY A 357 20.84 3.15 -18.54
CA GLY A 357 21.72 3.18 -19.73
C GLY A 357 21.08 2.53 -20.98
N ARG A 358 21.68 2.73 -22.16
CA ARG A 358 21.22 2.20 -23.46
C ARG A 358 22.35 1.43 -24.15
N GLY A 359 22.04 0.25 -24.71
CA GLY A 359 22.98 -0.57 -25.49
C GLY A 359 22.99 -2.06 -25.09
N PRO A 360 23.64 -2.95 -25.88
CA PRO A 360 23.77 -4.37 -25.58
C PRO A 360 24.62 -4.66 -24.34
N GLU A 361 25.71 -3.92 -24.14
CA GLU A 361 26.57 -4.01 -22.94
C GLU A 361 25.78 -3.71 -21.65
N PHE A 362 24.83 -2.79 -21.74
CA PHE A 362 23.93 -2.45 -20.64
C PHE A 362 22.91 -3.54 -20.33
N ARG A 363 22.50 -4.38 -21.30
CA ARG A 363 21.63 -5.54 -21.00
C ARG A 363 22.37 -6.53 -20.11
N ARG A 364 23.64 -6.82 -20.40
CA ARG A 364 24.48 -7.69 -19.57
C ARG A 364 24.67 -7.07 -18.17
N ARG A 365 24.95 -5.76 -18.08
CA ARG A 365 25.04 -5.04 -16.79
C ARG A 365 23.76 -5.14 -15.96
N ARG A 366 22.58 -5.07 -16.57
CA ARG A 366 21.29 -5.19 -15.86
C ARG A 366 21.10 -6.55 -15.19
N VAL A 367 21.48 -7.63 -15.86
CA VAL A 367 21.41 -8.98 -15.30
C VAL A 367 22.38 -9.08 -14.11
N TRP A 368 23.61 -8.59 -14.25
CA TRP A 368 24.58 -8.60 -13.16
C TRP A 368 24.17 -7.72 -11.97
N VAL A 369 23.56 -6.56 -12.21
CA VAL A 369 23.01 -5.73 -11.13
C VAL A 369 21.88 -6.46 -10.42
N ALA A 370 20.97 -7.11 -11.16
CA ALA A 370 19.89 -7.89 -10.54
C ALA A 370 20.43 -9.07 -9.73
N LEU A 371 21.35 -9.86 -10.29
CA LEU A 371 22.00 -10.97 -9.58
C LEU A 371 22.79 -10.50 -8.36
N GLY A 372 23.51 -9.39 -8.48
CA GLY A 372 24.24 -8.79 -7.37
C GLY A 372 23.32 -8.30 -6.25
N LEU A 373 22.15 -7.75 -6.59
CA LEU A 373 21.15 -7.36 -5.59
C LEU A 373 20.52 -8.58 -4.92
N VAL A 374 20.23 -9.65 -5.66
CA VAL A 374 19.75 -10.92 -5.06
C VAL A 374 20.82 -11.50 -4.13
N ALA A 375 22.08 -11.54 -4.55
CA ALA A 375 23.17 -12.02 -3.70
C ALA A 375 23.33 -11.14 -2.44
N ALA A 376 23.29 -9.81 -2.59
CA ALA A 376 23.35 -8.88 -1.46
C ALA A 376 22.17 -9.08 -0.50
N PHE A 377 20.95 -9.24 -1.02
CA PHE A 377 19.76 -9.56 -0.25
C PHE A 377 19.96 -10.83 0.58
N VAL A 378 20.34 -11.93 -0.07
CA VAL A 378 20.59 -13.21 0.62
C VAL A 378 21.69 -13.06 1.68
N ILE A 379 22.80 -12.39 1.38
CA ILE A 379 23.92 -12.22 2.32
C ILE A 379 23.51 -11.38 3.54
N VAL A 380 22.67 -10.36 3.34
CA VAL A 380 22.25 -9.42 4.39
C VAL A 380 21.13 -10.00 5.25
N VAL A 381 20.16 -10.69 4.66
CA VAL A 381 18.95 -11.16 5.36
C VAL A 381 19.17 -12.49 6.06
N THR A 382 19.83 -13.46 5.39
CA THR A 382 19.97 -14.84 5.91
C THR A 382 20.60 -14.92 7.30
N PRO A 383 21.60 -14.10 7.68
CA PRO A 383 22.18 -14.14 9.03
C PRO A 383 21.20 -13.81 10.16
N PHE A 384 20.09 -13.13 9.87
CA PHE A 384 19.07 -12.73 10.84
C PHE A 384 17.76 -13.51 10.68
N ALA A 385 17.70 -14.42 9.70
CA ALA A 385 16.54 -15.24 9.44
C ALA A 385 16.28 -16.24 10.58
N GLY A 386 15.01 -16.50 10.91
CA GLY A 386 14.60 -17.38 12.00
C GLY A 386 14.48 -16.73 13.38
N GLY A 387 14.68 -15.41 13.50
CA GLY A 387 14.57 -14.68 14.77
C GLY A 387 13.18 -14.76 15.42
N GLU A 388 12.11 -14.74 14.63
CA GLU A 388 10.72 -14.80 15.13
C GLU A 388 10.40 -16.14 15.81
N ARG A 389 10.96 -17.26 15.34
CA ARG A 389 10.83 -18.56 16.03
C ARG A 389 11.60 -18.64 17.35
N GLY A 390 12.61 -17.80 17.54
CA GLY A 390 13.26 -17.62 18.83
C GLY A 390 12.34 -16.91 19.82
N GLU A 391 11.68 -15.84 19.37
CA GLU A 391 10.68 -15.11 20.17
C GLU A 391 9.45 -15.98 20.46
N GLU A 392 9.00 -16.84 19.53
CA GLU A 392 7.92 -17.81 19.77
C GLU A 392 8.31 -18.88 20.79
N ARG A 393 9.53 -19.42 20.74
CA ARG A 393 10.02 -20.35 21.77
C ARG A 393 10.12 -19.68 23.13
N GLU A 394 10.65 -18.46 23.21
CA GLU A 394 10.66 -17.67 24.45
C GLU A 394 9.24 -17.31 24.94
N ARG A 395 8.24 -17.27 24.04
CA ARG A 395 6.82 -17.09 24.41
C ARG A 395 6.21 -18.38 24.95
N GLU A 396 6.51 -19.53 24.36
CA GLU A 396 6.07 -20.83 24.88
C GLU A 396 6.71 -21.13 26.23
N ASP A 397 8.02 -20.93 26.38
CA ASP A 397 8.74 -21.12 27.64
C ASP A 397 8.14 -20.25 28.77
N ARG A 398 7.81 -18.98 28.47
CA ARG A 398 7.15 -18.09 29.44
C ARG A 398 5.73 -18.51 29.78
N TRP A 399 5.00 -19.07 28.81
CA TRP A 399 3.67 -19.61 29.08
C TRP A 399 3.74 -20.84 29.97
N GLU A 400 4.70 -21.74 29.74
CA GLU A 400 4.93 -22.89 30.62
C GLU A 400 5.16 -22.44 32.07
N GLU A 401 6.00 -21.42 32.28
CA GLU A 401 6.21 -20.82 33.62
C GLU A 401 4.93 -20.22 34.25
N ALA A 402 4.08 -19.57 33.45
CA ALA A 402 2.82 -18.98 33.93
C ALA A 402 1.76 -20.06 34.21
N HIS A 403 1.69 -21.10 33.37
CA HIS A 403 0.81 -22.24 33.53
C HIS A 403 1.14 -23.02 34.81
N GLU A 404 2.42 -23.20 35.13
CA GLU A 404 2.88 -23.78 36.41
C GLU A 404 2.42 -22.97 37.63
N ARG A 405 2.21 -21.66 37.47
CA ARG A 405 1.67 -20.76 38.51
C ARG A 405 0.14 -20.76 38.59
N GLY A 406 -0.53 -21.61 37.81
CA GLY A 406 -1.99 -21.77 37.83
C GLY A 406 -2.75 -20.79 36.92
N TRP A 407 -2.05 -20.04 36.06
CA TRP A 407 -2.66 -19.10 35.14
C TRP A 407 -3.36 -19.87 33.99
N ARG A 408 -4.44 -19.29 33.46
CA ARG A 408 -5.16 -19.84 32.30
C ARG A 408 -4.97 -18.94 31.08
N ARG A 409 -4.70 -19.56 29.92
CA ARG A 409 -4.49 -18.88 28.65
C ARG A 409 -5.71 -18.97 27.79
N TRP A 410 -6.19 -17.82 27.35
CA TRP A 410 -7.24 -17.69 26.36
C TRP A 410 -6.64 -17.06 25.12
N THR A 411 -6.83 -17.67 23.96
CA THR A 411 -6.24 -17.18 22.71
C THR A 411 -7.37 -16.89 21.74
N ALA A 412 -7.46 -15.64 21.29
CA ALA A 412 -8.42 -15.20 20.29
C ALA A 412 -7.67 -14.57 19.11
N HIS A 413 -8.10 -14.90 17.89
CA HIS A 413 -7.67 -14.23 16.66
C HIS A 413 -8.72 -13.16 16.35
N ALA A 414 -8.31 -11.88 16.25
CA ALA A 414 -9.27 -10.78 16.44
C ALA A 414 -9.60 -9.99 15.17
N GLU A 415 -10.84 -10.13 14.73
CA GLU A 415 -11.74 -9.00 14.41
C GLU A 415 -12.96 -9.15 15.33
N ILE A 416 -12.97 -8.53 16.52
CA ILE A 416 -14.10 -8.59 17.46
C ILE A 416 -14.30 -7.21 18.12
N GLU A 417 -15.52 -6.70 18.10
CA GLU A 417 -15.95 -5.53 18.88
C GLU A 417 -16.02 -5.91 20.39
N PRO A 418 -15.64 -5.04 21.34
CA PRO A 418 -15.47 -5.38 22.75
C PRO A 418 -16.65 -6.12 23.41
N GLU A 419 -17.88 -5.83 22.97
CA GLU A 419 -19.13 -6.41 23.47
C GLU A 419 -19.27 -7.91 23.11
N GLU A 420 -18.76 -8.32 21.95
CA GLU A 420 -18.85 -9.70 21.45
C GLU A 420 -17.69 -10.58 21.98
N ALA A 421 -16.62 -9.96 22.49
CA ALA A 421 -15.55 -10.65 23.22
C ALA A 421 -15.99 -11.07 24.63
N GLU A 422 -16.79 -10.24 25.32
CA GLU A 422 -17.33 -10.54 26.66
C GLU A 422 -18.39 -11.65 26.61
N GLU A 423 -19.31 -11.64 25.63
CA GLU A 423 -20.35 -12.67 25.46
C GLU A 423 -19.78 -14.05 25.08
N ARG A 424 -18.63 -14.08 24.37
CA ARG A 424 -17.93 -15.32 23.98
C ARG A 424 -17.06 -15.93 25.07
N LEU A 425 -16.69 -15.16 26.11
CA LEU A 425 -15.95 -15.65 27.28
C LEU A 425 -16.85 -16.39 28.30
N GLU A 426 -18.17 -16.34 28.13
CA GLU A 426 -19.14 -17.02 29.01
C GLU A 426 -19.44 -18.50 28.64
N ASP A 427 -19.00 -19.00 27.47
CA ASP A 427 -19.23 -20.39 27.04
C ASP A 427 -17.99 -21.31 27.28
N PRO A 428 -18.05 -22.32 28.17
CA PRO A 428 -16.88 -23.12 28.57
C PRO A 428 -16.41 -24.19 27.57
N HIS A 429 -17.04 -24.35 26.41
CA HIS A 429 -16.86 -25.57 25.59
C HIS A 429 -16.67 -25.39 24.06
N GLY A 430 -16.45 -24.18 23.53
CA GLY A 430 -16.29 -23.97 22.09
C GLY A 430 -14.85 -24.00 21.57
N GLU A 431 -14.46 -25.03 20.81
CA GLU A 431 -13.32 -24.95 19.86
C GLU A 431 -13.78 -24.21 18.60
N PHE A 432 -13.36 -22.96 18.33
CA PHE A 432 -13.65 -22.31 17.05
C PHE A 432 -12.55 -21.36 16.54
N MET A 433 -12.43 -21.31 15.21
CA MET A 433 -11.32 -20.81 14.39
C MET A 433 -11.89 -19.85 13.34
N TYR A 434 -11.46 -18.57 13.24
CA TYR A 434 -11.61 -17.72 12.04
C TYR A 434 -10.67 -16.50 12.03
N LEU A 435 -10.36 -16.03 10.80
CA LEU A 435 -9.18 -15.26 10.34
C LEU A 435 -9.28 -13.73 10.47
N ALA A 436 -8.17 -13.10 10.87
CA ALA A 436 -7.62 -11.86 10.32
C ALA A 436 -6.11 -11.81 10.59
N ASP A 437 -5.34 -11.25 9.64
CA ASP A 437 -3.88 -11.29 9.64
C ASP A 437 -3.26 -10.46 10.79
N ASP A 438 -2.36 -11.12 11.52
CA ASP A 438 -1.34 -10.57 12.41
C ASP A 438 -1.76 -9.88 13.73
N VAL A 439 -2.99 -10.05 14.23
CA VAL A 439 -3.33 -9.65 15.62
C VAL A 439 -3.86 -10.83 16.44
N HIS A 440 -3.01 -11.34 17.31
CA HIS A 440 -3.33 -12.34 18.32
C HIS A 440 -3.60 -11.67 19.67
N LEU A 441 -4.80 -11.82 20.19
CA LEU A 441 -5.14 -11.40 21.55
C LEU A 441 -4.97 -12.61 22.47
N THR A 442 -4.08 -12.50 23.46
CA THR A 442 -3.96 -13.49 24.53
C THR A 442 -4.45 -12.87 25.83
N ALA A 443 -5.49 -13.43 26.45
CA ALA A 443 -5.93 -13.02 27.77
C ALA A 443 -5.43 -13.99 28.84
N PHE A 444 -4.99 -13.45 29.97
CA PHE A 444 -4.64 -14.21 31.17
C PHE A 444 -5.57 -13.84 32.32
N ASP A 445 -6.08 -14.87 33.01
CA ASP A 445 -6.87 -14.70 34.22
C ASP A 445 -6.10 -15.26 35.43
N ASP A 446 -6.00 -14.45 36.47
CA ASP A 446 -5.37 -14.80 37.74
C ASP A 446 -6.28 -15.74 38.55
N PRO A 447 -5.77 -16.81 39.19
CA PRO A 447 -6.58 -17.71 40.03
C PRO A 447 -7.44 -17.04 41.11
N GLU A 448 -7.16 -15.80 41.52
CA GLU A 448 -7.98 -15.03 42.48
C GLU A 448 -9.06 -14.15 41.81
N GLY A 449 -9.13 -14.10 40.47
CA GLY A 449 -10.16 -13.36 39.70
C GLY A 449 -10.06 -11.83 39.80
N SER A 450 -8.91 -11.32 40.26
CA SER A 450 -8.72 -9.90 40.58
C SER A 450 -8.11 -9.08 39.44
N ARG A 451 -7.56 -9.75 38.41
CA ARG A 451 -6.78 -9.11 37.35
C ARG A 451 -6.89 -9.86 36.02
N PHE A 452 -7.22 -9.13 34.96
CA PHE A 452 -7.17 -9.60 33.57
C PHE A 452 -6.03 -8.90 32.84
N GLU A 453 -5.16 -9.68 32.18
CA GLU A 453 -4.09 -9.14 31.34
C GLU A 453 -4.34 -9.53 29.88
N LEU A 454 -4.69 -8.56 29.03
CA LEU A 454 -4.84 -8.76 27.59
C LEU A 454 -3.56 -8.32 26.87
N VAL A 455 -2.86 -9.28 26.28
CA VAL A 455 -1.64 -9.07 25.51
C VAL A 455 -1.98 -9.14 24.02
N ILE A 456 -1.82 -8.01 23.34
CA ILE A 456 -1.96 -7.93 21.90
C ILE A 456 -0.60 -8.28 21.27
N HIS A 457 -0.57 -9.32 20.44
CA HIS A 457 0.60 -9.73 19.67
C HIS A 457 0.36 -9.44 18.19
N GLY A 458 1.17 -8.57 17.58
CA GLY A 458 1.06 -8.22 16.17
C GLY A 458 1.97 -7.06 15.77
N GLU A 459 2.39 -7.02 14.50
CA GLU A 459 2.93 -5.79 13.90
C GLU A 459 1.75 -4.83 13.64
N PHE A 460 1.70 -3.70 14.36
CA PHE A 460 0.67 -2.68 14.13
C PHE A 460 0.94 -1.94 12.82
N MET A 461 0.53 -2.55 11.71
CA MET A 461 0.58 -1.93 10.39
C MET A 461 -0.52 -0.87 10.27
N GLY A 462 -0.12 0.41 10.34
CA GLY A 462 -0.84 1.48 9.66
C GLY A 462 -2.09 2.09 10.31
N MET A 463 -2.57 1.62 11.46
CA MET A 463 -3.70 2.27 12.17
C MET A 463 -3.44 2.43 13.67
N HIS A 464 -3.05 3.64 14.11
CA HIS A 464 -3.11 3.99 15.53
C HIS A 464 -4.30 4.91 15.81
N PRO A 465 -5.25 4.48 16.66
CA PRO A 465 -6.21 5.36 17.33
C PRO A 465 -5.64 6.00 18.62
N LEU A 466 -4.38 5.75 18.97
CA LEU A 466 -3.76 6.21 20.21
C LEU A 466 -3.01 7.52 20.01
N GLY A 467 -3.19 8.45 20.96
CA GLY A 467 -2.58 9.78 20.96
C GLY A 467 -1.05 9.80 21.02
N LEU A 468 -0.48 11.00 21.13
CA LEU A 468 0.97 11.20 21.24
C LEU A 468 1.53 10.44 22.45
N ALA A 469 2.74 9.90 22.30
CA ALA A 469 3.45 9.22 23.39
C ALA A 469 3.75 10.22 24.52
N ASP A 470 3.65 9.76 25.77
CA ASP A 470 4.03 10.54 26.94
C ASP A 470 5.56 10.67 27.09
N GLU A 471 6.02 11.31 28.17
CA GLU A 471 7.45 11.53 28.44
C GLU A 471 8.25 10.22 28.62
N ASP A 472 7.58 9.11 28.90
CA ASP A 472 8.17 7.77 29.05
C ASP A 472 8.11 6.95 27.74
N GLY A 473 7.59 7.52 26.65
CA GLY A 473 7.46 6.86 25.35
C GLY A 473 6.26 5.91 25.24
N ILE A 474 5.30 6.01 26.16
CA ILE A 474 4.11 5.16 26.24
C ILE A 474 2.93 5.88 25.61
N ARG A 475 2.25 5.24 24.65
CA ARG A 475 1.00 5.79 24.07
C ARG A 475 -0.18 5.23 24.85
N ARG A 476 -1.00 6.10 25.42
CA ARG A 476 -2.19 5.69 26.17
C ARG A 476 -3.46 6.19 25.49
N ALA A 477 -4.52 5.39 25.52
CA ALA A 477 -5.88 5.86 25.36
C ALA A 477 -6.75 5.29 26.46
N GLU A 478 -7.69 6.13 26.92
CA GLU A 478 -8.68 5.76 27.92
C GLU A 478 -10.05 5.87 27.26
N HIS A 479 -10.84 4.82 27.37
CA HIS A 479 -12.21 4.79 26.88
C HIS A 479 -13.13 4.37 28.03
N VAL A 480 -14.20 5.12 28.25
CA VAL A 480 -15.22 4.77 29.24
C VAL A 480 -16.38 4.11 28.50
N ALA A 481 -16.57 2.81 28.74
CA ALA A 481 -17.68 2.05 28.21
C ALA A 481 -18.46 1.40 29.37
N HIS A 482 -19.78 1.60 29.41
CA HIS A 482 -20.69 0.97 30.37
C HIS A 482 -20.26 0.98 31.85
N GLY A 483 -19.67 2.08 32.34
CA GLY A 483 -19.25 2.20 33.75
C GLY A 483 -17.94 1.49 34.10
N ARG A 484 -17.15 1.10 33.09
CA ARG A 484 -15.77 0.61 33.23
C ARG A 484 -14.81 1.49 32.44
N LEU A 485 -13.61 1.68 32.97
CA LEU A 485 -12.54 2.42 32.32
C LEU A 485 -11.62 1.41 31.62
N LEU A 486 -11.60 1.46 30.29
CA LEU A 486 -10.67 0.71 29.45
C LEU A 486 -9.42 1.57 29.23
N ARG A 487 -8.27 1.16 29.78
CA ARG A 487 -7.00 1.84 29.58
C ARG A 487 -6.10 1.00 28.69
N VAL A 488 -5.84 1.48 27.48
CA VAL A 488 -4.92 0.85 26.51
C VAL A 488 -3.59 1.58 26.57
N ALA A 489 -2.52 0.90 26.99
CA ALA A 489 -1.16 1.44 27.03
C ALA A 489 -0.25 0.65 26.08
N ILE A 490 0.36 1.32 25.10
CA ILE A 490 1.33 0.70 24.19
C ILE A 490 2.73 1.11 24.59
N LEU A 491 3.52 0.11 24.99
CA LEU A 491 4.93 0.19 25.33
C LEU A 491 5.76 -0.12 24.08
N ARG A 492 6.46 0.91 23.58
CA ARG A 492 7.56 0.80 22.59
C ARG A 492 7.18 0.07 21.29
N GLY A 493 5.93 0.17 20.87
CA GLY A 493 5.43 -0.38 19.60
C GLY A 493 5.45 -1.91 19.48
N ARG A 494 5.71 -2.64 20.58
CA ARG A 494 5.81 -4.11 20.59
C ARG A 494 4.88 -4.78 21.60
N TRP A 495 4.41 -4.04 22.59
CA TRP A 495 3.58 -4.56 23.68
C TRP A 495 2.43 -3.59 23.94
N ALA A 496 1.21 -4.11 24.00
CA ALA A 496 0.05 -3.38 24.49
C ALA A 496 -0.41 -4.03 25.80
N THR A 497 -0.62 -3.23 26.83
CA THR A 497 -1.25 -3.62 28.09
C THR A 497 -2.61 -2.97 28.12
N ILE A 498 -3.67 -3.76 28.27
CA ILE A 498 -5.03 -3.25 28.46
C ILE A 498 -5.46 -3.55 29.89
N ASP A 499 -5.68 -2.50 30.67
CA ASP A 499 -6.23 -2.60 32.02
C ASP A 499 -7.74 -2.30 31.97
N LEU A 500 -8.56 -3.24 32.43
CA LEU A 500 -9.98 -3.03 32.69
C LEU A 500 -10.14 -2.67 34.17
N LEU A 501 -10.45 -1.40 34.44
CA LEU A 501 -10.66 -0.91 35.80
C LEU A 501 -12.15 -0.66 36.05
N PRO A 502 -12.69 -1.05 37.22
CA PRO A 502 -14.02 -0.58 37.63
C PRO A 502 -13.98 0.94 37.75
N VAL A 503 -14.97 1.65 37.20
CA VAL A 503 -15.11 3.09 37.47
C VAL A 503 -15.62 3.21 38.90
N GLU A 504 -14.82 3.79 39.79
CA GLU A 504 -15.33 4.24 41.07
C GLU A 504 -16.39 5.31 40.80
N HIS A 505 -17.65 4.96 41.06
CA HIS A 505 -18.71 5.94 41.17
C HIS A 505 -18.49 6.73 42.47
N ASP A 506 -17.97 7.95 42.34
CA ASP A 506 -18.26 9.02 43.31
C ASP A 506 -19.61 9.67 43.00
#